data_AF-A0A357EY92-F1
#
_entry.id   AF-A0A357EY92-F1
#
_cell.length_a   1.000
_cell.length_b   1.000
_cell.length_c   1.000
_cell.angle_alpha   90.00
_cell.angle_beta   90.00
_cell.angle_gamma   90.00
#
_symmetry.space_group_name_H-M   'P 1'
#
loop_
_entity.id
_entity.type
_entity.pdbx_description
1 polymer ?
#
loop_
_entity_poly.entity_id
_entity_poly.type
_entity_poly.pdbx_seq_one_letter_code
_entity_poly.pdbx_strand_id
1 'polypeptide(L)' 'MSKKNTPDTSHTKPASNGAGELDERIWAVVSFEKCEATGLSYYEAMARIADLERGGTYGLCIVTAVAAERIGRRPSPRE' A
#
# COMPACT_ATOMS: atom_id res chain seq x y z
N MET A 1 -47.25 6.55 -14.24
CA MET A 1 -47.15 6.33 -12.79
C MET A 1 -45.98 5.39 -12.56
N SER A 2 -44.83 5.94 -12.13
CA SER A 2 -43.52 5.28 -12.16
C SER A 2 -43.11 4.82 -10.76
N LYS A 3 -43.22 3.52 -10.47
CA LYS A 3 -42.70 2.83 -9.27
C LYS A 3 -42.53 1.36 -9.70
N LYS A 4 -41.43 0.64 -9.56
CA LYS A 4 -40.31 0.70 -8.62
C LYS A 4 -39.23 -0.24 -9.19
N ASN A 5 -38.08 0.29 -9.61
CA ASN A 5 -36.91 -0.56 -9.92
C ASN A 5 -36.06 -0.60 -8.65
N THR A 6 -36.07 -1.74 -7.98
CA THR A 6 -35.07 -2.10 -6.98
C THR A 6 -33.82 -2.57 -7.72
N PRO A 7 -32.68 -1.87 -7.64
CA PRO A 7 -31.42 -2.54 -7.88
C PRO A 7 -31.14 -3.41 -6.65
N ASP A 8 -31.46 -4.70 -6.77
CA ASP A 8 -30.74 -5.72 -5.99
C ASP A 8 -29.30 -5.72 -6.53
N THR A 9 -28.47 -4.88 -5.94
CA THR A 9 -27.03 -5.05 -6.03
C THR A 9 -26.58 -5.37 -4.62
N SER A 10 -27.08 -6.50 -4.13
CA SER A 10 -26.46 -7.24 -3.05
C SER A 10 -25.15 -7.79 -3.59
N HIS A 11 -24.15 -6.93 -3.71
CA HIS A 11 -22.76 -7.36 -3.81
C HIS A 11 -22.41 -7.93 -2.44
N THR A 12 -22.85 -9.16 -2.19
CA THR A 12 -22.44 -9.96 -1.05
C THR A 12 -20.94 -10.18 -1.22
N LYS A 13 -20.14 -9.28 -0.63
CA LYS A 13 -18.71 -9.48 -0.39
C LYS A 13 -18.59 -10.85 0.25
N PRO A 14 -17.94 -11.85 -0.38
CA PRO A 14 -17.69 -13.09 0.32
C PRO A 14 -16.90 -12.72 1.56
N ALA A 15 -17.43 -13.10 2.72
CA ALA A 15 -16.73 -13.04 3.98
C ALA A 15 -15.54 -14.00 3.88
N SER A 16 -14.44 -13.53 3.29
CA SER A 16 -13.16 -14.22 3.32
C SER A 16 -12.65 -14.07 4.74
N ASN A 17 -12.93 -15.08 5.56
CA ASN A 17 -12.63 -15.12 6.98
C ASN A 17 -11.15 -15.44 7.25
N GLY A 18 -10.26 -14.91 6.41
CA GLY A 18 -8.82 -14.97 6.56
C GLY A 18 -8.29 -13.58 6.31
N ALA A 19 -7.62 -13.00 7.29
CA ALA A 19 -6.78 -11.84 7.05
C ALA A 19 -5.81 -12.21 5.92
N GLY A 20 -6.06 -11.67 4.72
CA GLY A 20 -5.22 -11.96 3.56
C GLY A 20 -3.85 -11.31 3.73
N GLU A 21 -2.90 -11.65 2.87
CA GLU A 21 -1.55 -11.07 2.85
C GLU A 21 -1.56 -9.52 2.85
N LEU A 22 -2.63 -8.90 2.35
CA LEU A 22 -2.83 -7.45 2.36
C LEU A 22 -3.05 -6.86 3.78
N ASP A 23 -3.56 -7.63 4.73
CA ASP A 23 -3.69 -7.24 6.14
C ASP A 23 -2.41 -7.51 6.94
N GLU A 24 -1.48 -8.30 6.40
CA GLU A 24 -0.20 -8.57 7.05
C GLU A 24 0.67 -7.31 7.10
N ARG A 25 1.36 -7.12 8.23
CA ARG A 25 2.27 -5.98 8.44
C ARG A 25 3.64 -6.18 7.81
N ILE A 26 3.64 -6.60 6.55
CA ILE A 26 4.84 -6.91 5.77
C ILE A 26 5.13 -5.86 4.70
N TRP A 27 4.29 -4.83 4.57
CA TRP A 27 4.41 -3.82 3.53
C TRP A 27 5.21 -2.61 4.00
N ALA A 28 5.81 -1.93 3.02
CA ALA A 28 6.60 -0.74 3.20
C ALA A 28 6.33 0.23 2.05
N VAL A 29 6.40 1.53 2.34
CA VAL A 29 6.36 2.60 1.34
C VAL A 29 7.78 3.13 1.19
N VAL A 30 8.27 3.15 -0.05
CA VAL A 30 9.59 3.65 -0.39
C VAL A 30 9.47 4.79 -1.38
N SER A 31 10.34 5.78 -1.25
CA SER A 31 10.62 6.77 -2.29
C SER A 31 11.86 6.35 -3.08
N PHE A 32 12.23 7.13 -4.07
CA PHE A 32 13.45 6.89 -4.85
C PHE A 32 14.72 6.87 -3.96
N GLU A 33 14.73 7.68 -2.90
CA GLU A 33 15.93 7.91 -2.09
C GLU A 33 15.98 7.01 -0.85
N LYS A 34 14.83 6.68 -0.26
CA LYS A 34 14.77 6.01 1.05
C LYS A 34 13.49 5.21 1.28
N CYS A 35 13.50 4.40 2.34
CA CYS A 35 12.29 3.85 2.92
C CYS A 35 11.56 4.94 3.73
N GLU A 36 10.31 5.23 3.40
CA GLU A 36 9.48 6.25 4.07
C GLU A 36 8.71 5.68 5.25
N ALA A 37 8.29 4.41 5.16
CA ALA A 37 7.61 3.67 6.22
C ALA A 37 7.68 2.15 5.96
N THR A 38 7.63 1.35 7.02
CA THR A 38 7.62 -0.13 6.96
C THR A 38 6.76 -0.70 8.08
N GLY A 39 6.43 -2.00 8.01
CA GLY A 39 5.60 -2.67 9.01
C GLY A 39 4.12 -2.32 8.90
N LEU A 40 3.67 -2.00 7.69
CA LEU A 40 2.31 -1.57 7.38
C LEU A 40 1.51 -2.73 6.78
N SER A 41 0.20 -2.71 6.96
CA SER A 41 -0.71 -3.40 6.04
C SER A 41 -0.73 -2.69 4.68
N TYR A 42 -1.23 -3.35 3.65
CA TYR A 42 -1.35 -2.76 2.31
C TYR A 42 -2.25 -1.51 2.34
N TYR A 43 -3.34 -1.54 3.11
CA TYR A 43 -4.24 -0.40 3.26
C TYR A 43 -3.58 0.77 4.02
N GLU A 44 -2.82 0.47 5.08
CA GLU A 44 -2.03 1.47 5.80
C GLU A 44 -0.95 2.08 4.86
N ALA A 45 -0.31 1.28 4.01
CA ALA A 45 0.66 1.74 3.02
C ALA A 45 0.03 2.65 1.95
N MET A 46 -1.18 2.34 1.47
CA MET A 46 -1.89 3.23 0.54
C MET A 46 -2.24 4.58 1.18
N ALA A 47 -2.75 4.58 2.42
CA ALA A 47 -3.01 5.82 3.15
C ALA A 47 -1.73 6.65 3.32
N ARG A 48 -0.62 5.96 3.61
CA ARG A 48 0.70 6.58 3.74
C ARG A 48 1.18 7.21 2.43
N ILE A 49 0.94 6.58 1.27
CA ILE A 49 1.22 7.19 -0.04
C ILE A 49 0.45 8.50 -0.20
N ALA A 50 -0.86 8.49 0.03
CA ALA A 50 -1.68 9.69 -0.13
C ALA A 50 -1.20 10.85 0.76
N ASP A 51 -0.78 10.57 1.99
CA ASP A 51 -0.22 11.58 2.89
C ASP A 51 1.12 12.13 2.41
N LEU A 52 2.00 11.27 1.87
CA LEU A 52 3.31 11.68 1.35
C LEU A 52 3.19 12.47 0.05
N GLU A 53 2.27 12.09 -0.85
CA GLU A 53 1.96 12.83 -2.07
C GLU A 53 1.42 14.23 -1.75
N ARG A 54 0.54 14.34 -0.76
CA ARG A 54 0.07 15.64 -0.25
C ARG A 54 1.20 16.49 0.34
N GLY A 55 2.22 15.85 0.90
CA GLY A 55 3.45 16.49 1.38
C GLY A 55 4.45 16.85 0.28
N GLY A 56 4.16 16.54 -0.99
CA GLY A 56 5.05 16.81 -2.13
C GLY A 56 6.15 15.76 -2.33
N THR A 57 6.01 14.56 -1.75
CA THR A 57 6.89 13.43 -2.07
C THR A 57 6.31 12.66 -3.24
N TYR A 58 7.12 12.43 -4.29
CA TYR A 58 6.70 11.75 -5.51
C TYR A 58 7.53 10.51 -5.76
N GLY A 59 7.08 9.65 -6.69
CA GLY A 59 7.77 8.40 -7.02
C GLY A 59 7.71 7.37 -5.89
N LEU A 60 6.58 7.30 -5.20
CA LEU A 60 6.34 6.38 -4.09
C LEU A 60 5.90 5.01 -4.62
N CYS A 61 6.43 3.96 -4.01
CA CYS A 61 6.07 2.58 -4.32
C CYS A 61 5.74 1.81 -3.03
N ILE A 62 4.74 0.94 -3.10
CA ILE A 62 4.48 -0.05 -2.05
C ILE A 62 5.27 -1.31 -2.41
N VAL A 63 6.14 -1.73 -1.51
CA VAL A 63 6.95 -2.95 -1.64
C VAL A 63 6.87 -3.75 -0.34
N THR A 64 7.44 -4.95 -0.30
CA THR A 64 7.58 -5.68 0.97
C THR A 64 8.70 -5.07 1.83
N ALA A 65 8.60 -5.23 3.14
CA ALA A 65 9.56 -4.74 4.12
C ALA A 65 10.98 -5.24 3.81
N VAL A 66 11.11 -6.51 3.42
CA VAL A 66 12.38 -7.13 3.02
C VAL A 66 12.98 -6.47 1.78
N ALA A 67 12.16 -6.04 0.82
CA ALA A 67 12.64 -5.30 -0.34
C ALA A 67 13.09 -3.88 0.06
N ALA A 68 12.37 -3.23 0.97
CA ALA A 68 12.68 -1.88 1.43
C ALA A 68 14.04 -1.78 2.14
N GLU A 69 14.52 -2.83 2.81
CA GLU A 69 15.86 -2.91 3.44
C GLU A 69 17.03 -2.74 2.45
N ARG A 70 16.76 -2.85 1.15
CA ARG A 70 17.75 -2.70 0.08
C ARG A 70 17.83 -1.27 -0.45
N ILE A 71 16.84 -0.42 -0.17
CA ILE A 71 16.81 0.98 -0.60
C ILE A 71 17.83 1.79 0.19
N GLY A 72 18.50 2.75 -0.47
CA GLY A 72 19.49 3.62 0.18
C GLY A 72 20.85 2.97 0.44
N ARG A 73 21.03 1.68 0.14
CA ARG A 73 22.37 1.09 0.01
C ARG A 73 22.99 1.58 -1.28
N ARG A 74 23.65 2.73 -1.25
CA ARG A 74 24.63 3.06 -2.29
C ARG A 74 25.69 1.95 -2.25
N PRO A 75 25.90 1.18 -3.34
CA PRO A 75 27.13 0.42 -3.44
C PRO A 75 28.25 1.45 -3.39
N SER A 76 29.19 1.28 -2.46
CA SER A 76 30.45 2.04 -2.49
C SER A 76 31.07 1.88 -3.88
N PRO A 77 31.74 2.90 -4.44
CA PRO A 77 32.49 2.74 -5.67
C PRO A 77 33.41 1.53 -5.52
N ARG A 78 33.36 0.59 -6.47
CA ARG A 78 34.39 -0.44 -6.56
C ARG A 78 35.66 0.28 -7.02
N GLU A 79 36.65 0.41 -6.13
CA GLU A 79 38.03 0.76 -6.49
C GLU A 79 38.67 -0.34 -7.34
#